data_AF-A0A0Q2MCL8-F1
#
_entry.id   AF-A0A0Q2MCL8-F1
#
_cell.length_a   1.000
_cell.length_b   1.000
_cell.length_c   1.000
_cell.angle_alpha   90.00
_cell.angle_beta   90.00
_cell.angle_gamma   90.00
#
_symmetry.space_group_name_H-M   'P 1'
#
loop_
_entity.id
_entity.type
_entity.pdbx_description
1 polymer ?
#
loop_
_entity_poly.entity_id
_entity_poly.type
_entity_poly.pdbx_seq_one_letter_code
_entity_poly.pdbx_strand_id
1 'polypeptide(L)'
;MSQAQFLRTLALLAGALVSLVVASWPLLARGQSRAYSWRLSFVALLSAAAFVAAIFVPGVRKPTAQPLVELPPLPTIGPGTAVAVTFADGTGGMACTAGFLVRSAGGETGLLTAGHCNKPGEASRVSMNAGGGPYQSVGTFTQTVSEGTRGEAHDMGLITLDSDTVPRTASIAGAMPVARVAGDVQVGEQLCKFGMKTGRVECGQVTEVTESKVVFLAASQCGDSGGPVYLIQPDGAAAVGIHIRGGRANDPNPGCSRPATFSVAELVRPWLDQWGLTVVTD
;
A
#
# COMPACT_ATOMS: atom_id res chain seq x y z
N MET A 1 25.98 -0.57 -7.71
CA MET A 1 26.61 -0.88 -6.40
C MET A 1 26.05 0.11 -5.39
N SER A 2 25.43 -0.35 -4.29
CA SER A 2 24.88 0.60 -3.30
C SER A 2 26.01 1.31 -2.54
N GLN A 3 25.76 2.52 -2.02
CA GLN A 3 26.74 3.28 -1.22
C GLN A 3 27.32 2.44 -0.06
N ALA A 4 26.49 1.56 0.52
CA ALA A 4 26.89 0.63 1.57
C ALA A 4 27.86 -0.47 1.07
N GLN A 5 27.71 -0.95 -0.17
CA GLN A 5 28.67 -1.90 -0.75
C GLN A 5 30.02 -1.25 -1.02
N PHE A 6 30.05 -0.01 -1.51
CA PHE A 6 31.28 0.72 -1.77
C PHE A 6 32.07 1.02 -0.48
N LEU A 7 31.37 1.46 0.58
CA LEU A 7 31.96 1.66 1.91
C LEU A 7 32.52 0.37 2.52
N ARG A 8 31.83 -0.77 2.34
CA ARG A 8 32.33 -2.08 2.77
C ARG A 8 33.61 -2.48 2.03
N THR A 9 33.67 -2.27 0.72
CA THR A 9 34.87 -2.59 -0.07
C THR A 9 36.06 -1.72 0.33
N LEU A 10 35.85 -0.43 0.56
CA LEU A 10 36.89 0.48 1.07
C LEU A 10 37.41 0.06 2.45
N ALA A 11 36.52 -0.32 3.38
CA ALA A 11 36.91 -0.79 4.70
C ALA A 11 37.71 -2.10 4.65
N LEU A 12 37.37 -3.01 3.74
CA LEU A 12 38.10 -4.27 3.52
C LEU A 12 39.51 -4.01 2.97
N LEU A 13 39.65 -3.12 1.99
CA LEU A 13 40.95 -2.78 1.41
C LEU A 13 41.85 -2.07 2.43
N ALA A 14 41.31 -1.16 3.23
CA ALA A 14 42.05 -0.49 4.29
C ALA A 14 42.51 -1.47 5.37
N GLY A 15 41.64 -2.40 5.80
CA GLY A 15 41.97 -3.44 6.78
C GLY A 15 43.04 -4.42 6.30
N ALA A 16 42.98 -4.82 5.02
CA ALA A 16 44.01 -5.67 4.41
C ALA A 16 45.38 -4.96 4.36
N LEU A 17 45.40 -3.66 4.04
CA LEU A 17 46.63 -2.87 3.99
C LEU A 17 47.29 -2.76 5.38
N VAL A 18 46.50 -2.47 6.41
CA VAL A 18 47.01 -2.39 7.80
C VAL A 18 47.57 -3.74 8.26
N SER A 19 46.90 -4.84 7.91
CA SER A 19 47.36 -6.19 8.25
C SER A 19 48.70 -6.53 7.58
N LEU A 20 48.89 -6.12 6.32
CA LEU A 20 50.15 -6.28 5.59
C LEU A 20 51.29 -5.45 6.17
N VAL A 21 51.02 -4.21 6.60
CA VAL A 21 52.02 -3.35 7.25
C VAL A 21 52.47 -3.94 8.59
N VAL A 22 51.51 -4.43 9.39
CA VAL A 22 51.82 -5.05 10.69
C VAL A 22 52.60 -6.36 10.52
N ALA A 23 52.24 -7.18 9.52
CA ALA A 23 52.92 -8.46 9.25
C ALA A 23 54.33 -8.28 8.68
N SER A 24 54.62 -7.18 7.99
CA SER A 24 55.94 -6.87 7.41
C SER A 24 56.87 -6.08 8.35
N TRP A 25 56.34 -5.51 9.44
CA TRP A 25 57.12 -4.80 10.46
C TRP A 25 58.32 -5.57 11.04
N PRO A 26 58.25 -6.89 11.32
CA PRO A 26 59.40 -7.64 11.83
C PRO A 26 60.53 -7.81 10.80
N LEU A 27 60.23 -7.68 9.50
CA LEU A 27 61.25 -7.74 8.43
C LEU A 27 62.02 -6.42 8.32
N LEU A 28 61.42 -5.30 8.74
CA LEU A 28 62.00 -3.95 8.71
C LEU A 28 62.74 -3.60 10.00
N ALA A 29 62.31 -4.13 11.15
CA ALA A 29 62.88 -3.83 12.45
C ALA A 29 64.12 -4.69 12.77
N ARG A 30 65.27 -4.38 12.15
CA ARG A 30 66.57 -4.92 12.60
C ARG A 30 66.99 -4.25 13.93
N GLY A 31 66.90 -4.98 15.03
CA GLY A 31 67.66 -4.67 16.26
C GLY A 31 66.89 -4.36 17.55
N GLN A 32 65.57 -4.58 17.64
CA GLN A 32 64.83 -4.38 18.90
C GLN A 32 64.42 -5.69 19.60
N SER A 33 64.37 -5.64 20.92
CA SER A 33 64.37 -6.76 21.87
C SER A 33 63.19 -7.73 21.73
N ARG A 34 63.49 -9.04 21.88
CA ARG A 34 62.54 -10.17 21.75
C ARG A 34 61.20 -10.00 22.50
N ALA A 35 61.20 -9.32 23.65
CA ALA A 35 60.00 -9.12 24.47
C ALA A 35 58.95 -8.16 23.84
N TYR A 36 59.38 -7.23 22.99
CA TYR A 36 58.49 -6.29 22.31
C TYR A 36 57.75 -6.94 21.13
N SER A 37 58.37 -7.94 20.49
CA SER A 37 57.84 -8.63 19.30
C SER A 37 56.62 -9.53 19.58
N TRP A 38 56.57 -10.17 20.76
CA TRP A 38 55.46 -11.08 21.10
C TRP A 38 54.15 -10.33 21.34
N ARG A 39 54.21 -9.20 22.05
CA ARG A 39 53.01 -8.41 22.39
C ARG A 39 52.35 -7.81 21.15
N LEU A 40 53.14 -7.32 20.21
CA LEU A 40 52.64 -6.80 18.92
C LEU A 40 52.05 -7.92 18.05
N SER A 41 52.69 -9.10 18.02
CA SER A 41 52.19 -10.25 17.27
C SER A 41 50.85 -10.76 17.82
N PHE A 42 50.69 -10.76 19.15
CA PHE A 42 49.45 -11.18 19.80
C PHE A 42 48.30 -10.19 19.55
N VAL A 43 48.58 -8.88 19.58
CA VAL A 43 47.60 -7.83 19.24
C VAL A 43 47.19 -7.93 17.77
N ALA A 44 48.15 -8.16 16.86
CA ALA A 44 47.88 -8.33 15.43
C ALA A 44 46.98 -9.55 15.15
N LEU A 45 47.23 -10.67 15.82
CA LEU A 45 46.42 -11.89 15.72
C LEU A 45 44.99 -11.67 16.24
N LEU A 46 44.83 -10.98 17.37
CA LEU A 46 43.51 -10.64 17.92
C LEU A 46 42.75 -9.68 16.99
N SER A 47 43.42 -8.69 16.41
CA SER A 47 42.81 -7.77 15.45
C SER A 47 42.38 -8.48 14.17
N ALA A 48 43.20 -9.39 13.63
CA ALA A 48 42.86 -10.19 12.46
C ALA A 48 41.68 -11.13 12.74
N ALA A 49 41.66 -11.80 13.91
CA ALA A 49 40.56 -12.66 14.32
C ALA A 49 39.23 -11.88 14.48
N ALA A 50 39.28 -10.69 15.07
CA ALA A 50 38.12 -9.81 15.20
C ALA A 50 37.60 -9.32 13.83
N PHE A 51 38.49 -9.04 12.88
CA PHE A 51 38.13 -8.63 11.52
C PHE A 51 37.50 -9.77 10.73
N VAL A 52 38.06 -10.97 10.81
CA VAL A 52 37.48 -12.17 10.19
C VAL A 52 36.11 -12.48 10.80
N ALA A 53 35.96 -12.41 12.12
CA ALA A 53 34.67 -12.57 12.77
C ALA A 53 33.65 -11.55 12.25
N ALA A 54 34.02 -10.28 12.12
CA ALA A 54 33.15 -9.22 11.58
C ALA A 54 32.74 -9.43 10.10
N ILE A 55 33.59 -10.06 9.29
CA ILE A 55 33.28 -10.40 7.88
C ILE A 55 32.29 -11.57 7.80
N PHE A 56 32.39 -12.53 8.72
CA PHE A 56 31.53 -13.72 8.75
C PHE A 56 30.28 -13.59 9.62
N VAL A 57 30.09 -12.47 10.35
CA VAL A 57 28.79 -12.19 10.98
C VAL A 57 27.76 -12.03 9.85
N PRO A 58 26.78 -12.95 9.73
CA PRO A 58 25.71 -12.79 8.76
C PRO A 58 25.05 -11.45 9.06
N GLY A 59 25.08 -10.53 8.10
CA GLY A 59 24.47 -9.22 8.28
C GLY A 59 23.05 -9.43 8.79
N VAL A 60 22.73 -8.86 9.96
CA VAL A 60 21.38 -8.87 10.52
C VAL A 60 20.46 -8.35 9.42
N ARG A 61 19.79 -9.25 8.71
CA ARG A 61 18.76 -8.90 7.77
C ARG A 61 17.70 -8.25 8.64
N LYS A 62 17.57 -6.93 8.56
CA LYS A 62 16.42 -6.25 9.16
C LYS A 62 15.20 -7.02 8.64
N PRO A 63 14.33 -7.55 9.52
CA PRO A 63 13.09 -8.16 9.08
C PRO A 63 12.42 -7.15 8.15
N THR A 64 12.19 -7.53 6.90
CA THR A 64 11.33 -6.73 6.02
C THR A 64 10.01 -6.64 6.77
N ALA A 65 9.60 -5.44 7.14
CA ALA A 65 8.35 -5.24 7.85
C ALA A 65 7.24 -5.88 7.00
N GLN A 66 6.71 -7.01 7.46
CA GLN A 66 5.56 -7.60 6.81
C GLN A 66 4.39 -6.63 7.06
N PRO A 67 3.60 -6.31 6.03
CA PRO A 67 2.42 -5.49 6.22
C PRO A 67 1.53 -6.15 7.28
N LEU A 68 0.92 -5.33 8.14
CA LEU A 68 0.11 -5.76 9.28
C LEU A 68 -1.11 -6.62 8.87
N VAL A 69 -1.41 -6.71 7.58
CA VAL A 69 -2.48 -7.52 6.99
C VAL A 69 -1.97 -8.16 5.69
N GLU A 70 -2.12 -9.47 5.56
CA GLU A 70 -1.88 -10.18 4.30
C GLU A 70 -3.00 -9.84 3.30
N LEU A 71 -2.62 -9.25 2.17
CA LEU A 71 -3.50 -8.90 1.07
C LEU A 71 -3.72 -10.12 0.15
N PRO A 72 -4.96 -10.39 -0.28
CA PRO A 72 -5.23 -11.35 -1.34
C PRO A 72 -4.45 -11.04 -2.63
N PRO A 73 -3.84 -12.03 -3.28
CA PRO A 73 -3.08 -11.81 -4.51
C PRO A 73 -4.01 -11.56 -5.71
N LEU A 74 -3.69 -10.56 -6.54
CA LEU A 74 -4.30 -10.34 -7.85
C LEU A 74 -3.22 -9.93 -8.87
N PRO A 75 -3.23 -10.45 -10.10
CA PRO A 75 -2.18 -10.17 -11.08
C PRO A 75 -2.29 -8.76 -11.70
N THR A 76 -3.37 -8.04 -11.43
CA THR A 76 -3.68 -6.74 -12.02
C THR A 76 -4.11 -5.74 -10.95
N ILE A 77 -3.75 -4.47 -11.12
CA ILE A 77 -4.25 -3.37 -10.29
C ILE A 77 -5.51 -2.75 -10.93
N GLY A 78 -6.56 -2.62 -10.14
CA GLY A 78 -7.85 -2.13 -10.61
C GLY A 78 -8.92 -2.19 -9.52
N PRO A 79 -10.21 -1.96 -9.87
CA PRO A 79 -11.28 -1.96 -8.88
C PRO A 79 -11.41 -3.28 -8.15
N GLY A 80 -11.60 -3.22 -6.83
CA GLY A 80 -11.65 -4.37 -5.95
C GLY A 80 -10.27 -4.93 -5.53
N THR A 81 -9.16 -4.38 -6.04
CA THR A 81 -7.82 -4.85 -5.67
C THR A 81 -7.49 -4.48 -4.23
N ALA A 82 -6.90 -5.42 -3.48
CA ALA A 82 -6.40 -5.16 -2.15
C ALA A 82 -5.13 -4.29 -2.20
N VAL A 83 -5.10 -3.20 -1.44
CA VAL A 83 -3.96 -2.28 -1.39
C VAL A 83 -3.48 -2.08 0.05
N ALA A 84 -2.16 -2.02 0.22
CA ALA A 84 -1.51 -1.63 1.46
C ALA A 84 -0.98 -0.20 1.32
N VAL A 85 -1.44 0.66 2.22
CA VAL A 85 -1.01 2.05 2.35
C VAL A 85 0.05 2.12 3.43
N THR A 86 1.21 2.67 3.12
CA THR A 86 2.27 2.97 4.09
C THR A 86 2.33 4.48 4.28
N PHE A 87 2.07 4.92 5.52
CA PHE A 87 2.03 6.34 5.85
C PHE A 87 3.39 7.00 5.63
N ALA A 88 3.37 8.23 5.10
CA ALA A 88 4.58 8.93 4.70
C ALA A 88 5.44 9.33 5.90
N ASP A 89 4.81 9.56 7.06
CA ASP A 89 5.50 9.86 8.32
C ASP A 89 6.09 8.62 9.02
N GLY A 90 5.88 7.42 8.47
CA GLY A 90 6.47 6.18 8.97
C GLY A 90 5.81 5.60 10.22
N THR A 91 4.67 6.13 10.69
CA THR A 91 4.02 5.59 11.90
C THR A 91 3.24 4.29 11.66
N GLY A 92 3.29 3.73 10.45
CA GLY A 92 2.62 2.50 10.09
C GLY A 92 1.88 2.60 8.77
N GLY A 93 0.69 2.03 8.72
CA GLY A 93 -0.10 1.93 7.51
C GLY A 93 -1.41 1.19 7.74
N MET A 94 -2.17 1.00 6.68
CA MET A 94 -3.41 0.24 6.70
C MET A 94 -3.68 -0.46 5.37
N ALA A 95 -4.63 -1.38 5.38
CA ALA A 95 -5.07 -2.09 4.20
C ALA A 95 -6.47 -1.63 3.80
N CYS A 96 -6.65 -1.36 2.52
CA CYS A 96 -7.90 -0.93 1.92
C CYS A 96 -8.16 -1.69 0.61
N THR A 97 -9.29 -1.37 -0.01
CA THR A 97 -9.66 -1.84 -1.34
C THR A 97 -9.59 -0.67 -2.32
N ALA A 98 -9.05 -0.91 -3.51
CA ALA A 98 -9.09 0.05 -4.61
C ALA A 98 -10.51 0.17 -5.17
N GLY A 99 -10.95 1.40 -5.40
CA GLY A 99 -12.21 1.76 -6.04
C GLY A 99 -12.03 1.82 -7.55
N PHE A 100 -12.49 2.88 -8.22
CA PHE A 100 -12.47 2.92 -9.69
C PHE A 100 -11.13 3.39 -10.26
N LEU A 101 -10.70 2.76 -11.37
CA LEU A 101 -9.62 3.27 -12.20
C LEU A 101 -10.09 4.54 -12.91
N VAL A 102 -9.27 5.58 -12.86
CA VAL A 102 -9.58 6.90 -13.40
C VAL A 102 -8.43 7.46 -14.21
N ARG A 103 -8.73 8.43 -15.08
CA ARG A 103 -7.75 9.20 -15.83
C ARG A 103 -7.97 10.69 -15.60
N SER A 104 -6.91 11.41 -15.27
CA SER A 104 -6.94 12.86 -15.15
C SER A 104 -6.97 13.53 -16.53
N ALA A 105 -7.39 14.80 -16.57
CA ALA A 105 -7.31 15.61 -17.78
C ALA A 105 -5.87 15.69 -18.36
N GLY A 106 -4.84 15.57 -17.52
CA GLY A 106 -3.44 15.51 -17.92
C GLY A 106 -2.97 14.14 -18.46
N GLY A 107 -3.84 13.13 -18.45
CA GLY A 107 -3.55 11.78 -18.95
C GLY A 107 -2.98 10.82 -17.91
N GLU A 108 -2.75 11.28 -16.67
CA GLU A 108 -2.29 10.42 -15.58
C GLU A 108 -3.38 9.42 -15.21
N THR A 109 -2.99 8.19 -14.91
CA THR A 109 -3.93 7.18 -14.44
C THR A 109 -3.88 7.14 -12.92
N GLY A 110 -5.05 7.05 -12.30
CA GLY A 110 -5.18 6.91 -10.86
C GLY A 110 -6.22 5.87 -10.46
N LEU A 111 -6.34 5.66 -9.16
CA LEU A 111 -7.40 4.89 -8.52
C LEU A 111 -8.09 5.76 -7.49
N LEU A 112 -9.41 5.75 -7.52
CA LEU A 112 -10.21 6.23 -6.40
C LEU A 112 -10.17 5.21 -5.27
N THR A 113 -10.22 5.67 -4.03
CA THR A 113 -10.37 4.85 -2.81
C THR A 113 -10.86 5.75 -1.68
N ALA A 114 -11.09 5.22 -0.48
CA ALA A 114 -11.54 6.05 0.64
C ALA A 114 -10.41 6.97 1.11
N GLY A 115 -10.73 8.22 1.43
CA GLY A 115 -9.73 9.18 1.89
C GLY A 115 -9.14 8.81 3.25
N HIS A 116 -9.94 8.21 4.14
CA HIS A 116 -9.46 7.74 5.44
C HIS A 116 -8.46 6.58 5.35
N CYS A 117 -8.26 5.99 4.16
CA CYS A 117 -7.18 5.04 3.91
C CYS A 117 -5.79 5.70 3.97
N ASN A 118 -5.76 7.03 3.87
CA ASN A 118 -4.58 7.86 3.97
C ASN A 118 -4.67 8.77 5.21
N LYS A 119 -3.53 9.30 5.62
CA LYS A 119 -3.50 10.44 6.55
C LYS A 119 -3.78 11.74 5.79
N PRO A 120 -4.65 12.61 6.33
CA PRO A 120 -4.90 13.91 5.72
C PRO A 120 -3.60 14.69 5.47
N GLY A 121 -3.41 15.16 4.24
CA GLY A 121 -2.23 15.95 3.84
C GLY A 121 -0.95 15.15 3.56
N GLU A 122 -0.98 13.82 3.67
CA GLU A 122 0.19 12.98 3.38
C GLU A 122 0.18 12.38 1.97
N ALA A 123 1.37 12.21 1.39
CA ALA A 123 1.58 11.46 0.15
C ALA A 123 1.99 10.01 0.47
N SER A 124 1.08 9.25 1.09
CA SER A 124 1.35 7.87 1.48
C SER A 124 1.54 6.96 0.28
N ARG A 125 2.50 6.04 0.39
CA ARG A 125 2.81 5.07 -0.68
C ARG A 125 1.82 3.92 -0.66
N VAL A 126 1.50 3.42 -1.84
CA VAL A 126 0.56 2.32 -2.04
C VAL A 126 1.24 1.16 -2.74
N SER A 127 1.01 -0.03 -2.19
CA SER A 127 1.51 -1.29 -2.73
C SER A 127 0.40 -2.33 -2.78
N MET A 128 0.60 -3.39 -3.56
CA MET A 128 -0.33 -4.51 -3.65
C MET A 128 0.39 -5.86 -3.67
N ASN A 129 -0.37 -6.93 -3.39
CA ASN A 129 0.10 -8.29 -3.61
C ASN A 129 -0.20 -8.71 -5.06
N ALA A 130 0.82 -8.66 -5.93
CA ALA A 130 0.70 -9.11 -7.32
C ALA A 130 0.82 -10.64 -7.51
N GLY A 131 1.03 -11.38 -6.41
CA GLY A 131 1.36 -12.80 -6.42
C GLY A 131 2.85 -13.07 -6.68
N GLY A 132 3.34 -14.22 -6.18
CA GLY A 132 4.65 -14.76 -6.56
C GLY A 132 5.89 -13.98 -6.07
N GLY A 133 5.76 -13.02 -5.16
CA GLY A 133 6.90 -12.21 -4.72
C GLY A 133 6.57 -11.18 -3.63
N PRO A 134 7.48 -10.21 -3.36
CA PRO A 134 7.20 -9.09 -2.47
C PRO A 134 6.06 -8.22 -3.03
N TYR A 135 5.45 -7.42 -2.16
CA TYR A 135 4.42 -6.48 -2.59
C TYR A 135 5.03 -5.46 -3.55
N GLN A 136 4.30 -5.17 -4.62
CA GLN A 136 4.73 -4.26 -5.68
C GLN A 136 4.21 -2.86 -5.36
N SER A 137 5.06 -1.85 -5.48
CA SER A 137 4.63 -0.46 -5.41
C SER A 137 3.80 -0.13 -6.65
N VAL A 138 2.64 0.48 -6.44
CA VAL A 138 1.70 0.80 -7.53
C VAL A 138 1.43 2.30 -7.66
N GLY A 139 1.61 3.07 -6.60
CA GLY A 139 1.30 4.49 -6.63
C GLY A 139 1.46 5.20 -5.30
N THR A 140 1.01 6.45 -5.28
CA THR A 140 1.05 7.33 -4.12
C THR A 140 -0.25 8.14 -4.04
N PHE A 141 -0.75 8.41 -2.84
CA PHE A 141 -1.88 9.33 -2.66
C PHE A 141 -1.49 10.75 -3.12
N THR A 142 -2.32 11.34 -3.97
CA THR A 142 -2.14 12.71 -4.48
C THR A 142 -3.30 13.64 -4.11
N GLN A 143 -4.47 13.09 -3.81
CA GLN A 143 -5.59 13.82 -3.20
C GLN A 143 -6.16 13.00 -2.04
N THR A 144 -6.60 13.68 -0.99
CA THR A 144 -7.19 13.04 0.19
C THR A 144 -8.15 14.00 0.87
N VAL A 145 -9.38 13.54 1.03
CA VAL A 145 -10.43 14.18 1.82
C VAL A 145 -10.97 13.15 2.80
N SER A 146 -10.88 13.46 4.09
CA SER A 146 -11.36 12.60 5.18
C SER A 146 -11.84 13.49 6.33
N GLU A 147 -13.10 13.93 6.26
CA GLU A 147 -13.65 14.98 7.12
C GLU A 147 -14.31 14.45 8.40
N GLY A 148 -14.48 13.14 8.53
CA GLY A 148 -15.16 12.53 9.67
C GLY A 148 -15.71 11.15 9.36
N THR A 149 -16.55 10.64 10.26
CA THR A 149 -17.13 9.27 10.17
C THR A 149 -18.65 9.25 10.16
N ARG A 150 -19.31 10.41 10.00
CA ARG A 150 -20.77 10.54 10.15
C ARG A 150 -21.37 11.53 9.16
N GLY A 151 -22.65 11.33 8.86
CA GLY A 151 -23.43 12.22 7.99
C GLY A 151 -22.75 12.42 6.64
N GLU A 152 -22.74 13.67 6.18
CA GLU A 152 -22.19 14.07 4.88
C GLU A 152 -20.66 14.23 4.86
N ALA A 153 -19.96 14.03 5.99
CA ALA A 153 -18.51 14.17 6.05
C ALA A 153 -17.83 13.37 4.94
N HIS A 154 -17.11 14.08 4.06
CA HIS A 154 -16.57 13.53 2.84
C HIS A 154 -15.39 12.60 3.10
N ASP A 155 -15.27 11.59 2.24
CA ASP A 155 -14.28 10.53 2.38
C ASP A 155 -13.86 9.97 1.00
N MET A 156 -12.98 10.70 0.33
CA MET A 156 -12.49 10.36 -1.01
C MET A 156 -10.98 10.53 -1.09
N GLY A 157 -10.31 9.60 -1.75
CA GLY A 157 -8.88 9.62 -2.00
C GLY A 157 -8.57 9.32 -3.46
N LEU A 158 -7.52 9.95 -3.98
CA LEU A 158 -6.94 9.65 -5.28
C LEU A 158 -5.51 9.14 -5.09
N ILE A 159 -5.26 7.95 -5.60
CA ILE A 159 -3.92 7.39 -5.75
C ILE A 159 -3.51 7.59 -7.19
N THR A 160 -2.41 8.28 -7.44
CA THR A 160 -1.82 8.34 -8.79
C THR A 160 -0.92 7.13 -8.99
N LEU A 161 -1.10 6.42 -10.09
CA LEU A 161 -0.30 5.24 -10.43
C LEU A 161 1.00 5.68 -11.08
N ASP A 162 2.12 5.37 -10.45
CA ASP A 162 3.48 5.77 -10.85
C ASP A 162 4.33 4.58 -11.33
N SER A 163 3.71 3.42 -11.51
CA SER A 163 4.34 2.14 -11.83
C SER A 163 3.54 1.38 -12.87
N ASP A 164 4.25 0.83 -13.87
CA ASP A 164 3.70 -0.06 -14.90
C ASP A 164 4.15 -1.52 -14.71
N THR A 165 4.72 -1.82 -13.55
CA THR A 165 5.19 -3.18 -13.21
C THR A 165 4.05 -4.18 -13.02
N VAL A 166 2.87 -3.68 -12.66
CA VAL A 166 1.64 -4.47 -12.55
C VAL A 166 0.67 -4.01 -13.63
N PRO A 167 0.13 -4.92 -14.47
CA PRO A 167 -0.88 -4.56 -15.45
C PRO A 167 -2.13 -3.96 -14.80
N ARG A 168 -2.75 -3.01 -15.49
CA ARG A 168 -3.95 -2.29 -15.01
C ARG A 168 -5.20 -2.90 -15.63
N THR A 169 -6.32 -2.84 -14.92
CA THR A 169 -7.63 -3.24 -15.45
C THR A 169 -8.72 -2.31 -14.94
N ALA A 170 -9.72 -2.02 -15.77
CA ALA A 170 -10.93 -1.34 -15.33
C ALA A 170 -11.99 -2.33 -14.80
N SER A 171 -11.74 -3.63 -14.85
CA SER A 171 -12.68 -4.65 -14.39
C SER A 171 -12.65 -4.83 -12.86
N ILE A 172 -13.83 -4.82 -12.24
CA ILE A 172 -14.02 -5.11 -10.81
C ILE A 172 -13.57 -6.53 -10.50
N ALA A 173 -12.65 -6.64 -9.54
CA ALA A 173 -11.96 -7.86 -9.16
C ALA A 173 -11.34 -8.61 -10.35
N GLY A 174 -10.99 -7.89 -11.42
CA GLY A 174 -10.43 -8.45 -12.66
C GLY A 174 -11.43 -9.23 -13.53
N ALA A 175 -12.74 -9.16 -13.23
CA ALA A 175 -13.74 -10.00 -13.89
C ALA A 175 -14.93 -9.24 -14.49
N MET A 176 -15.45 -8.20 -13.81
CA MET A 176 -16.63 -7.47 -14.28
C MET A 176 -16.23 -6.11 -14.85
N PRO A 177 -16.37 -5.88 -16.17
CA PRO A 177 -15.95 -4.62 -16.77
C PRO A 177 -16.75 -3.45 -16.20
N VAL A 178 -16.09 -2.32 -15.97
CA VAL A 178 -16.76 -1.05 -15.67
C VAL A 178 -17.11 -0.40 -17.00
N ALA A 179 -18.40 -0.29 -17.29
CA ALA A 179 -18.89 0.18 -18.58
C ALA A 179 -19.16 1.69 -18.60
N ARG A 180 -19.50 2.27 -17.44
CA ARG A 180 -19.92 3.67 -17.32
C ARG A 180 -19.89 4.17 -15.88
N VAL A 181 -20.08 5.47 -15.71
CA VAL A 181 -20.52 6.07 -14.44
C VAL A 181 -22.04 6.01 -14.38
N ALA A 182 -22.60 5.57 -13.26
CA ALA A 182 -24.04 5.53 -13.04
C ALA A 182 -24.62 6.95 -13.09
N GLY A 183 -25.88 7.06 -13.54
CA GLY A 183 -26.71 8.25 -13.38
C GLY A 183 -27.11 8.47 -11.93
N ASP A 184 -28.32 8.96 -11.72
CA ASP A 184 -28.88 9.09 -10.38
C ASP A 184 -29.27 7.72 -9.83
N VAL A 185 -28.94 7.47 -8.57
CA VAL A 185 -29.37 6.26 -7.84
C VAL A 185 -30.60 6.60 -7.02
N GLN A 186 -31.56 5.67 -6.95
CA GLN A 186 -32.82 5.86 -6.25
C GLN A 186 -32.98 4.89 -5.08
N VAL A 187 -33.75 5.31 -4.07
CA VAL A 187 -34.17 4.43 -2.97
C VAL A 187 -34.95 3.23 -3.54
N GLY A 188 -34.60 2.02 -3.09
CA GLY A 188 -35.17 0.77 -3.58
C GLY A 188 -34.49 0.19 -4.83
N GLU A 189 -33.45 0.83 -5.36
CA GLU A 189 -32.54 0.16 -6.31
C GLU A 189 -31.59 -0.79 -5.60
N GLN A 190 -31.08 -1.79 -6.32
CA GLN A 190 -30.08 -2.71 -5.78
C GLN A 190 -28.67 -2.27 -6.18
N LEU A 191 -27.85 -1.94 -5.19
CA LEU A 191 -26.42 -1.73 -5.37
C LEU A 191 -25.63 -2.96 -4.95
N CYS A 192 -24.53 -3.19 -5.66
CA CYS A 192 -23.54 -4.20 -5.31
C CYS A 192 -22.22 -3.52 -4.95
N LYS A 193 -21.43 -4.19 -4.12
CA LYS A 193 -20.06 -3.79 -3.79
C LYS A 193 -19.12 -4.97 -3.79
N PHE A 194 -17.84 -4.68 -3.94
CA PHE A 194 -16.76 -5.62 -3.68
C PHE A 194 -15.75 -5.00 -2.71
N GLY A 195 -15.24 -5.79 -1.78
CA GLY A 195 -14.23 -5.38 -0.81
C GLY A 195 -13.29 -6.54 -0.50
N MET A 196 -12.00 -6.24 -0.37
CA MET A 196 -10.97 -7.29 -0.23
C MET A 196 -11.09 -8.10 1.04
N LYS A 197 -11.68 -7.54 2.12
CA LYS A 197 -11.85 -8.26 3.37
C LYS A 197 -13.05 -9.21 3.31
N THR A 198 -14.14 -8.76 2.71
CA THR A 198 -15.32 -9.61 2.51
C THR A 198 -15.09 -10.65 1.41
N GLY A 199 -14.27 -10.33 0.41
CA GLY A 199 -13.76 -11.27 -0.60
C GLY A 199 -14.78 -11.78 -1.60
N ARG A 200 -16.00 -11.23 -1.61
CA ARG A 200 -17.10 -11.58 -2.51
C ARG A 200 -17.96 -10.35 -2.79
N VAL A 201 -18.81 -10.46 -3.80
CA VAL A 201 -19.83 -9.45 -4.09
C VAL A 201 -20.92 -9.49 -3.02
N GLU A 202 -21.26 -8.33 -2.49
CA GLU A 202 -22.38 -8.12 -1.57
C GLU A 202 -23.34 -7.11 -2.20
N CYS A 203 -24.63 -7.46 -2.27
CA CYS A 203 -25.64 -6.61 -2.87
C CYS A 203 -26.79 -6.35 -1.89
N GLY A 204 -27.41 -5.18 -2.00
CA GLY A 204 -28.47 -4.77 -1.11
C GLY A 204 -29.30 -3.63 -1.66
N GLN A 205 -30.50 -3.47 -1.11
CA GLN A 205 -31.39 -2.37 -1.47
C GLN A 205 -30.88 -1.05 -0.92
N VAL A 206 -30.97 0.00 -1.72
CA VAL A 206 -30.72 1.39 -1.30
C VAL A 206 -31.83 1.82 -0.35
N THR A 207 -31.43 2.34 0.81
CA THR A 207 -32.34 2.83 1.85
C THR A 207 -32.33 4.34 1.96
N GLU A 208 -31.25 4.99 1.52
CA GLU A 208 -31.08 6.44 1.62
C GLU A 208 -30.12 6.91 0.53
N VAL A 209 -30.43 8.07 -0.05
CA VAL A 209 -29.57 8.78 -1.01
C VAL A 209 -29.53 10.23 -0.55
N THR A 210 -28.33 10.79 -0.43
CA THR A 210 -28.10 12.19 -0.10
C THR A 210 -27.37 12.86 -1.28
N GLU A 211 -26.96 14.12 -1.11
CA GLU A 211 -26.19 14.84 -2.13
C GLU A 211 -24.85 14.15 -2.44
N SER A 212 -24.21 13.57 -1.42
CA SER A 212 -22.85 13.01 -1.59
C SER A 212 -22.74 11.52 -1.25
N LYS A 213 -23.78 10.91 -0.67
CA LYS A 213 -23.73 9.52 -0.17
C LYS A 213 -24.90 8.68 -0.64
N VAL A 214 -24.69 7.37 -0.58
CA VAL A 214 -25.76 6.37 -0.67
C VAL A 214 -25.60 5.32 0.43
N VAL A 215 -26.71 4.96 1.07
CA VAL A 215 -26.80 3.90 2.08
C VAL A 215 -27.57 2.72 1.51
N PHE A 216 -27.04 1.51 1.67
CA PHE A 216 -27.64 0.30 1.12
C PHE A 216 -27.36 -0.94 1.99
N LEU A 217 -28.27 -1.91 1.92
CA LEU A 217 -28.29 -3.10 2.79
C LEU A 217 -27.31 -4.20 2.35
N ALA A 218 -26.03 -3.85 2.23
CA ALA A 218 -24.96 -4.80 1.93
C ALA A 218 -23.96 -4.87 3.09
N ALA A 219 -23.49 -6.08 3.39
CA ALA A 219 -22.53 -6.28 4.47
C ALA A 219 -21.14 -5.73 4.13
N SER A 220 -20.38 -5.36 5.16
CA SER A 220 -18.98 -4.96 5.02
C SER A 220 -18.14 -5.26 6.24
N GLN A 221 -16.82 -5.23 6.05
CA GLN A 221 -15.83 -5.39 7.10
C GLN A 221 -14.70 -4.36 6.92
N CYS A 222 -13.99 -4.05 8.00
CA CYS A 222 -12.79 -3.22 7.91
C CYS A 222 -11.78 -3.81 6.93
N GLY A 223 -11.32 -2.98 5.99
CA GLY A 223 -10.52 -3.39 4.84
C GLY A 223 -11.29 -3.34 3.52
N ASP A 224 -12.62 -3.41 3.55
CA ASP A 224 -13.45 -3.16 2.36
C ASP A 224 -13.47 -1.67 1.95
N SER A 225 -13.01 -0.78 2.84
CA SER A 225 -12.93 0.66 2.59
C SER A 225 -12.26 0.97 1.27
N GLY A 226 -12.86 1.89 0.51
CA GLY A 226 -12.46 2.27 -0.84
C GLY A 226 -12.97 1.37 -1.95
N GLY A 227 -13.50 0.18 -1.65
CA GLY A 227 -13.96 -0.77 -2.65
C GLY A 227 -15.11 -0.24 -3.52
N PRO A 228 -15.24 -0.70 -4.78
CA PRO A 228 -16.22 -0.16 -5.71
C PRO A 228 -17.64 -0.52 -5.29
N VAL A 229 -18.54 0.46 -5.43
CA VAL A 229 -19.99 0.32 -5.31
C VAL A 229 -20.60 0.67 -6.66
N TYR A 230 -21.48 -0.20 -7.16
CA TYR A 230 -21.92 -0.17 -8.55
C TYR A 230 -23.32 -0.76 -8.73
N LEU A 231 -23.96 -0.35 -9.82
CA LEU A 231 -25.13 -1.04 -10.38
C LEU A 231 -24.65 -2.13 -11.34
N ILE A 232 -25.28 -3.29 -11.31
CA ILE A 232 -25.10 -4.32 -12.34
C ILE A 232 -25.99 -3.97 -13.53
N GLN A 233 -25.40 -3.85 -14.71
CA GLN A 233 -26.07 -3.56 -15.97
C GLN A 233 -25.76 -4.69 -16.98
N PRO A 234 -26.55 -4.84 -18.05
CA PRO A 234 -26.36 -5.91 -19.03
C PRO A 234 -24.97 -5.95 -19.68
N ASP A 235 -24.30 -4.79 -19.78
CA ASP A 235 -22.99 -4.62 -20.41
C ASP A 235 -21.84 -4.42 -19.42
N GLY A 236 -22.09 -4.53 -18.11
CA GLY A 236 -21.07 -4.41 -17.08
C GLY A 236 -21.53 -3.63 -15.85
N ALA A 237 -20.57 -3.17 -15.05
CA ALA A 237 -20.84 -2.34 -13.90
C ALA A 237 -20.99 -0.87 -14.29
N ALA A 238 -21.99 -0.19 -13.72
CA ALA A 238 -22.05 1.26 -13.69
C ALA A 238 -21.53 1.77 -12.33
N ALA A 239 -20.45 2.55 -12.35
CA ALA A 239 -19.78 3.07 -11.17
C ALA A 239 -20.66 4.07 -10.42
N VAL A 240 -20.98 3.80 -9.15
CA VAL A 240 -21.82 4.66 -8.30
C VAL A 240 -20.96 5.41 -7.28
N GLY A 241 -20.11 4.68 -6.56
CA GLY A 241 -19.41 5.21 -5.41
C GLY A 241 -18.31 4.30 -4.89
N ILE A 242 -17.63 4.72 -3.84
CA ILE A 242 -16.67 3.90 -3.11
C ILE A 242 -17.18 3.62 -1.70
N HIS A 243 -16.96 2.43 -1.18
CA HIS A 243 -17.39 2.06 0.16
C HIS A 243 -16.55 2.80 1.21
N ILE A 244 -17.17 3.58 2.09
CA ILE A 244 -16.43 4.39 3.07
C ILE A 244 -16.69 3.96 4.51
N ARG A 245 -17.88 3.43 4.81
CA ARG A 245 -18.30 3.09 6.17
C ARG A 245 -19.34 1.97 6.14
N GLY A 246 -19.46 1.24 7.23
CA GLY A 246 -20.55 0.30 7.45
C GLY A 246 -21.06 0.41 8.87
N GLY A 247 -22.32 0.02 9.06
CA GLY A 247 -22.96 0.04 10.38
C GLY A 247 -23.94 -1.09 10.57
N ARG A 248 -24.58 -1.10 11.73
CA ARG A 248 -25.70 -1.98 12.10
C ARG A 248 -26.84 -1.13 12.63
N ALA A 249 -28.09 -1.61 12.50
CA ALA A 249 -29.28 -0.84 12.86
C ALA A 249 -29.22 -0.22 14.28
N ASN A 250 -28.69 -0.95 15.26
CA ASN A 250 -28.56 -0.50 16.66
C ASN A 250 -27.12 -0.14 17.06
N ASP A 251 -26.19 -0.22 16.13
CA ASP A 251 -24.77 0.05 16.36
C ASP A 251 -24.19 0.59 15.05
N PRO A 252 -24.33 1.90 14.79
CA PRO A 252 -23.92 2.49 13.52
C PRO A 252 -22.40 2.51 13.33
N ASN A 253 -21.61 2.15 14.35
CA ASN A 253 -20.15 2.11 14.30
C ASN A 253 -19.61 0.86 15.02
N PRO A 254 -19.85 -0.35 14.49
CA PRO A 254 -19.50 -1.61 15.17
C PRO A 254 -17.99 -1.86 15.29
N GLY A 255 -17.17 -0.93 14.77
CA GLY A 255 -15.74 -1.09 14.62
C GLY A 255 -15.40 -2.28 13.72
N CYS A 256 -14.18 -2.80 13.88
CA CYS A 256 -13.69 -3.91 13.06
C CYS A 256 -13.97 -5.30 13.64
N SER A 257 -14.59 -5.37 14.82
CA SER A 257 -14.79 -6.63 15.55
C SER A 257 -15.94 -7.48 15.01
N ARG A 258 -16.88 -6.85 14.29
CA ARG A 258 -18.08 -7.50 13.76
C ARG A 258 -18.39 -6.94 12.37
N PRO A 259 -18.85 -7.77 11.42
CA PRO A 259 -19.32 -7.28 10.14
C PRO A 259 -20.48 -6.29 10.31
N ALA A 260 -20.48 -5.25 9.47
CA ALA A 260 -21.60 -4.35 9.28
C ALA A 260 -22.74 -5.08 8.52
N THR A 261 -23.97 -4.62 8.71
CA THR A 261 -25.16 -5.12 8.00
C THR A 261 -25.66 -4.16 6.93
N PHE A 262 -25.19 -2.92 6.92
CA PHE A 262 -25.39 -1.97 5.84
C PHE A 262 -24.08 -1.26 5.51
N SER A 263 -24.02 -0.71 4.32
CA SER A 263 -22.87 0.00 3.77
C SER A 263 -23.25 1.42 3.40
N VAL A 264 -22.31 2.34 3.57
CA VAL A 264 -22.37 3.72 3.09
C VAL A 264 -21.29 3.91 2.04
N ALA A 265 -21.64 4.50 0.91
CA ALA A 265 -20.70 4.84 -0.15
C ALA A 265 -20.64 6.35 -0.38
N GLU A 266 -19.44 6.86 -0.66
CA GLU A 266 -19.24 8.20 -1.22
C GLU A 266 -19.49 8.13 -2.72
N LEU A 267 -20.38 8.98 -3.24
CA LEU A 267 -20.69 9.05 -4.67
C LEU A 267 -19.45 9.52 -5.43
N VAL A 268 -19.09 8.84 -6.53
CA VAL A 268 -17.85 9.20 -7.26
C VAL A 268 -18.02 10.42 -8.16
N ARG A 269 -19.22 10.65 -8.71
CA ARG A 269 -19.45 11.69 -9.73
C ARG A 269 -19.04 13.10 -9.28
N PRO A 270 -19.42 13.60 -8.08
CA PRO A 270 -18.98 14.93 -7.63
C PRO A 270 -17.45 15.08 -7.60
N TRP A 271 -16.73 14.01 -7.24
CA TRP A 271 -15.26 14.01 -7.19
C TRP A 271 -14.61 13.89 -8.56
N LEU A 272 -15.24 13.16 -9.48
CA LEU A 272 -14.80 13.13 -10.88
C LEU A 272 -14.86 14.53 -11.48
N ASP A 273 -15.95 15.26 -11.25
CA ASP A 273 -16.13 16.62 -11.73
C ASP A 273 -15.15 17.58 -11.05
N GLN A 274 -15.06 17.53 -9.71
CA GLN A 274 -14.20 18.42 -8.93
C GLN A 274 -12.71 18.25 -9.22
N TRP A 275 -12.25 17.02 -9.47
CA TRP A 275 -10.84 16.72 -9.72
C TRP A 275 -10.50 16.58 -11.21
N GLY A 276 -11.46 16.80 -12.11
CA GLY A 276 -11.24 16.69 -13.56
C GLY A 276 -10.81 15.29 -13.99
N LEU A 277 -11.52 14.27 -13.48
CA LEU A 277 -11.24 12.86 -13.70
C LEU A 277 -12.33 12.21 -14.55
N THR A 278 -11.94 11.16 -15.28
CA THR A 278 -12.86 10.28 -16.00
C THR A 278 -12.64 8.85 -15.55
N VAL A 279 -13.70 8.08 -15.32
CA VAL A 279 -13.58 6.64 -15.05
C VAL A 279 -13.07 5.96 -16.32
N VAL A 280 -12.05 5.12 -16.18
CA VAL A 280 -11.59 4.26 -17.26
C VAL A 280 -12.61 3.13 -17.41
N THR A 281 -13.13 2.97 -18.62
CA THR A 281 -14.07 1.91 -18.97
C THR A 281 -13.41 0.89 -19.90
N ASP A 282 -13.86 -0.36 -19.84
CA ASP A 282 -13.46 -1.43 -20.78
C ASP A 282 -14.40 -1.48 -22.00
#